data_AF-A0A150UIL6-F1
#
_entry.id   AF-A0A150UIL6-F1
#
_cell.length_a   1.000
_cell.length_b   1.000
_cell.length_c   1.000
_cell.angle_alpha   90.00
_cell.angle_beta   90.00
_cell.angle_gamma   90.00
#
_symmetry.space_group_name_H-M   'P 1'
#
loop_
_entity.id
_entity.type
_entity.pdbx_description
1 polymer ?
#
loop_
_entity_poly.entity_id
_entity_poly.type
_entity_poly.pdbx_seq_one_letter_code
_entity_poly.pdbx_strand_id
1 'polypeptide(L)' 'MPKAILSETPRQNPCAQCGTPIPQPDWVEAGEGRVSYLWTCHACNYRFEAVAIFDEVAVEHPPLAA' A
#
# COMPACT_ATOMS: atom_id res chain seq x y z
N MET A 1 20.68 -6.19 1.52
CA MET A 1 19.38 -6.74 1.95
C MET A 1 18.55 -5.56 2.44
N PRO A 2 17.59 -4.99 1.69
CA PRO A 2 16.80 -3.91 2.24
C PRO A 2 15.67 -4.52 3.08
N LYS A 3 15.94 -4.55 4.38
CA LYS A 3 14.99 -4.83 5.46
C LYS A 3 14.28 -3.50 5.78
N ALA A 4 13.32 -3.13 4.95
CA ALA A 4 12.39 -2.00 5.12
C ALA A 4 11.44 -2.17 3.93
N ILE A 5 10.17 -2.59 4.04
CA ILE A 5 8.98 -1.84 4.46
C ILE A 5 7.86 -2.89 4.72
N LEU A 6 7.98 -3.75 5.73
CA LEU A 6 6.87 -4.66 6.12
C LEU A 6 6.22 -4.28 7.45
N SER A 7 6.75 -3.27 8.15
CA SER A 7 6.45 -3.11 9.57
C SER A 7 5.22 -2.30 9.91
N GLU A 8 4.63 -1.50 9.01
CA GLU A 8 3.37 -0.81 9.34
C GLU A 8 2.41 -0.79 8.16
N THR A 9 1.60 -1.85 8.05
CA THR A 9 0.36 -1.80 7.28
C THR A 9 -0.45 -0.58 7.75
N PRO A 10 -0.86 0.34 6.85
CA PRO A 10 -1.64 1.50 7.22
C PRO A 10 -2.88 1.09 8.02
N ARG A 11 -3.23 1.91 9.01
CA ARG A 11 -4.38 1.69 9.90
C ARG A 11 -5.22 2.95 9.92
N GLN A 12 -6.50 2.81 10.26
CA GLN A 12 -7.43 3.93 10.36
C GLN A 12 -7.60 4.71 9.04
N ASN A 13 -7.52 4.01 7.90
CA ASN A 13 -7.79 4.64 6.61
C ASN A 13 -9.27 5.07 6.58
N PRO A 14 -9.58 6.35 6.37
CA PRO A 14 -10.96 6.80 6.28
C PRO A 14 -11.66 6.14 5.09
N CYS A 15 -12.87 5.63 5.30
CA CYS A 15 -13.68 5.14 4.20
C CYS A 15 -13.91 6.23 3.15
N ALA A 16 -13.62 5.93 1.90
CA ALA A 16 -13.78 6.88 0.79
C ALA A 16 -15.25 7.32 0.55
N GLN A 17 -16.24 6.62 1.11
CA GLN A 17 -17.66 6.97 0.99
C GLN A 17 -18.25 7.64 2.23
N CYS A 18 -17.99 7.11 3.43
CA CYS A 18 -18.62 7.61 4.67
C CYS A 18 -17.64 8.22 5.69
N GLY A 19 -16.34 8.17 5.43
CA GLY A 19 -15.31 8.71 6.33
C GLY A 19 -15.03 7.87 7.58
N THR A 20 -15.85 6.85 7.89
CA THR A 20 -15.61 5.97 9.05
C THR A 20 -14.22 5.33 8.96
N PRO A 21 -13.38 5.43 10.02
CA PRO A 21 -12.06 4.81 10.02
C PRO A 21 -12.14 3.29 9.93
N ILE A 22 -11.31 2.70 9.07
CA ILE A 22 -11.21 1.24 8.91
C ILE A 22 -9.92 0.78 9.59
N PRO A 23 -9.97 -0.18 10.54
CA PRO A 23 -8.83 -0.50 11.39
C PRO A 23 -7.65 -1.15 10.66
N GLN A 24 -7.93 -1.90 9.58
CA GLN A 24 -6.93 -2.60 8.76
C GLN A 24 -7.51 -2.95 7.38
N PRO A 25 -6.66 -3.15 6.36
CA PRO A 25 -7.11 -3.64 5.06
C PRO A 25 -7.47 -5.14 5.12
N ASP A 26 -8.30 -5.58 4.18
CA ASP A 26 -8.60 -7.00 3.94
C ASP A 26 -7.42 -7.71 3.29
N TRP A 27 -6.66 -6.99 2.45
CA TRP A 27 -5.58 -7.55 1.65
C TRP A 27 -4.53 -6.50 1.32
N VAL A 28 -3.29 -6.97 1.16
CA VAL A 28 -2.11 -6.15 0.87
C VAL A 28 -1.29 -6.84 -0.20
N GLU A 29 -0.87 -6.10 -1.22
CA GLU A 29 0.04 -6.57 -2.26
C GLU A 29 1.15 -5.56 -2.50
N ALA A 30 2.39 -6.01 -2.32
CA ALA A 30 3.58 -5.25 -2.65
C ALA A 30 3.93 -5.46 -4.13
N GLY A 31 4.20 -4.35 -4.83
CA GLY A 31 4.75 -4.33 -6.18
C GLY A 31 5.98 -3.44 -6.26
N GLU A 32 6.56 -3.33 -7.44
CA GLU A 32 7.68 -2.43 -7.69
C GLU A 32 7.24 -0.97 -7.55
N GLY A 33 7.87 -0.23 -6.64
CA GLY A 33 7.56 1.17 -6.36
C GLY A 33 6.16 1.43 -5.75
N ARG A 34 5.40 0.40 -5.36
CA ARG A 34 4.05 0.60 -4.81
C ARG A 34 3.58 -0.51 -3.89
N VAL A 35 2.57 -0.21 -3.06
CA VAL A 35 1.80 -1.20 -2.31
C VAL A 35 0.31 -0.91 -2.46
N SER A 36 -0.45 -1.91 -2.90
CA SER A 36 -1.90 -1.89 -3.00
C SER A 36 -2.55 -2.43 -1.73
N TYR A 37 -3.61 -1.79 -1.27
CA TYR A 37 -4.38 -2.15 -0.08
C TYR A 37 -5.87 -2.22 -0.41
N LEU A 38 -6.50 -3.37 -0.18
CA LEU A 38 -7.96 -3.52 -0.32
C LEU A 38 -8.63 -3.28 1.02
N TRP A 39 -9.63 -2.40 1.06
CA TRP A 39 -10.34 -2.00 2.26
C TRP A 39 -11.84 -2.27 2.13
N THR A 40 -12.44 -2.85 3.18
CA THR A 40 -13.90 -2.94 3.31
C THR A 40 -14.37 -2.14 4.52
N CYS A 41 -15.28 -1.20 4.30
CA CYS A 41 -15.93 -0.47 5.38
C CYS A 41 -17.14 -1.26 5.89
N HIS A 42 -17.10 -1.79 7.11
CA HIS A 42 -18.25 -2.47 7.70
C HIS A 42 -19.42 -1.55 8.07
N ALA A 43 -19.22 -0.22 8.09
CA ALA A 43 -20.29 0.74 8.41
C ALA A 43 -21.22 1.02 7.21
N CYS A 44 -20.67 1.10 6.00
CA CYS A 44 -21.46 1.36 4.77
C CYS A 44 -21.35 0.25 3.72
N ASN A 45 -20.63 -0.83 4.02
CA ASN A 45 -20.35 -1.96 3.14
C ASN A 45 -19.64 -1.60 1.82
N TYR A 46 -18.98 -0.44 1.77
CA TYR A 46 -18.22 0.00 0.61
C TYR A 46 -16.82 -0.63 0.60
N ARG A 47 -16.40 -1.10 -0.58
CA ARG A 47 -15.08 -1.71 -0.82
C ARG A 47 -14.28 -0.86 -1.81
N PHE A 48 -13.02 -0.59 -1.48
CA PHE A 48 -12.14 0.22 -2.33
C PHE A 48 -10.68 -0.16 -2.19
N GLU A 49 -9.88 0.22 -3.19
CA GLU A 49 -8.43 0.08 -3.18
C GLU A 49 -7.77 1.43 -2.87
N ALA A 50 -6.72 1.40 -2.07
CA ALA A 50 -5.80 2.52 -1.88
C ALA A 50 -4.38 2.07 -2.25
N VAL A 51 -3.62 2.91 -2.94
CA VAL A 51 -2.27 2.58 -3.41
C VAL A 51 -1.27 3.57 -2.79
N ALA A 52 -0.29 3.06 -2.07
CA ALA A 52 0.89 3.83 -1.68
C ALA A 52 1.93 3.73 -2.79
N ILE A 53 2.41 4.87 -3.27
CA ILE A 53 3.52 4.96 -4.24
C ILE A 53 4.77 5.38 -3.47
N PHE A 54 5.86 4.66 -3.69
CA PHE A 54 7.17 4.96 -3.14
C PHE A 54 8.07 5.37 -4.29
N ASP A 55 8.89 6.39 -4.10
CA ASP A 55 9.94 6.69 -5.06
C ASP A 55 10.84 5.45 -5.19
N GLU A 56 11.03 5.02 -6.44
CA GLU A 56 12.02 4.01 -6.77
C GLU A 56 13.36 4.52 -6.24
N VAL A 57 13.91 3.86 -5.23
CA VAL A 57 15.32 4.08 -4.90
C VAL A 57 16.04 3.65 -6.16
N ALA A 58 16.52 4.62 -6.96
CA ALA A 58 17.19 4.38 -8.21
C ALA A 58 18.19 3.24 -7.98
N VAL A 59 17.84 2.05 -8.46
CA VAL A 59 18.78 0.94 -8.44
C VAL A 59 19.80 1.37 -9.47
N GLU A 60 20.95 1.88 -9.01
CA GLU A 60 22.07 2.13 -9.91
C GLU A 60 22.38 0.79 -10.57
N HIS A 61 21.92 0.62 -11.81
CA HIS A 61 22.32 -0.51 -12.62
C HIS A 61 23.78 -0.25 -12.99
N PRO A 62 24.75 -1.00 -12.42
CA PRO A 62 26.11 -0.93 -12.95
C PRO A 62 26.02 -1.24 -14.45
N PRO A 63 26.75 -0.49 -15.30
CA PRO A 63 26.59 -0.61 -16.75
C PRO A 63 26.78 -2.07 -17.14
N LEU A 64 25.82 -2.61 -17.90
CA LEU A 64 25.98 -3.89 -18.58
C LEU A 64 27.20 -3.73 -19.49
N ALA A 65 28.33 -4.31 -19.09
CA ALA A 65 29.53 -4.33 -19.90
C ALA A 65 29.22 -5.04 -21.23
N ALA A 66 29.68 -4.41 -22.31
CA ALA A 66 29.53 -4.83 -23.71
C ALA A 66 30.48 -5.97 -24.09
#